data_AF-A0A820JXM5-F1
#
_entry.id   AF-A0A820JXM5-F1
#
_cell.length_a   1.000
_cell.length_b   1.000
_cell.length_c   1.000
_cell.angle_alpha   90.00
_cell.angle_beta   90.00
_cell.angle_gamma   90.00
#
_symmetry.space_group_name_H-M   'P 1'
#
loop_
_entity.id
_entity.type
_entity.pdbx_description
1 polymer ?
#
loop_
_entity_poly.entity_id
_entity_poly.type
_entity_poly.pdbx_seq_one_letter_code
_entity_poly.pdbx_strand_id
1 'polypeptide(L)'
;MSMWYSIGTIMGYGADFHVQTAAGRLLTIGLYLLSLVLVATYTANLASDLTISKSKDSISGIDDIKNGKISFSCIGILVESSVEDYYLREISGGVRNYYPLKTQNELFNSLLNNLIDASISDISAIEYYSNNVYCNLTFAGKDFAP
;
A
#
# COMPACT_ATOMS: atom_id res chain seq x y z
N MET A 1 42.86 20.33 -7.00
CA MET A 1 43.07 19.10 -7.79
C MET A 1 42.50 17.84 -7.12
N SER A 2 42.50 17.69 -5.79
CA SER A 2 41.91 16.49 -5.13
C SER A 2 40.37 16.50 -5.02
N MET A 3 39.73 17.66 -4.84
CA MET A 3 38.28 17.73 -4.66
C MET A 3 37.49 17.25 -5.89
N TRP A 4 37.99 17.56 -7.09
CA TRP A 4 37.43 17.07 -8.36
C TRP A 4 37.57 15.55 -8.51
N TYR A 5 38.70 15.00 -8.08
CA TYR A 5 38.92 13.56 -8.03
C TYR A 5 37.94 12.88 -7.07
N SER A 6 37.73 13.45 -5.88
CA SER A 6 36.76 12.92 -4.92
C SER A 6 35.32 12.99 -5.43
N ILE A 7 34.95 14.08 -6.12
CA ILE A 7 33.61 14.21 -6.73
C ILE A 7 33.42 13.19 -7.87
N GLY A 8 34.41 13.03 -8.75
CA GLY A 8 34.32 12.11 -9.90
C GLY A 8 34.21 10.65 -9.47
N THR A 9 35.03 10.26 -8.49
CA THR A 9 35.00 8.91 -7.91
C THR A 9 33.68 8.58 -7.21
N ILE A 10 33.06 9.57 -6.53
CA ILE A 10 31.72 9.38 -5.93
C ILE A 10 30.63 9.23 -7.00
N MET A 11 30.70 10.02 -8.07
CA MET A 11 29.68 10.05 -9.13
C MET A 11 29.88 8.97 -10.21
N GLY A 12 30.87 8.09 -10.06
CA GLY A 12 31.17 7.04 -11.04
C GLY A 12 31.82 7.55 -12.35
N TYR A 13 32.12 8.85 -12.43
CA TYR A 13 32.92 9.41 -13.52
C TYR A 13 34.38 9.06 -13.24
N GLY A 14 34.92 8.09 -13.96
CA GLY A 14 36.33 7.69 -13.86
C GLY A 14 37.25 8.89 -14.10
N ALA A 15 37.71 9.50 -13.02
CA ALA A 15 38.67 10.59 -13.10
C ALA A 15 40.05 9.95 -13.32
N ASP A 16 40.65 10.21 -14.49
CA ASP A 16 41.90 9.59 -14.98
C ASP A 16 43.15 10.09 -14.22
N PHE A 17 43.13 9.96 -12.90
CA PHE A 17 44.20 10.37 -11.99
C PHE A 17 44.78 9.15 -11.28
N HIS A 18 46.00 8.80 -11.65
CA HIS A 18 46.73 7.69 -11.05
C HIS A 18 47.41 8.14 -9.75
N VAL A 19 46.83 7.76 -8.61
CA VAL A 19 47.40 8.05 -7.29
C VAL A 19 48.63 7.17 -7.05
N GLN A 20 49.81 7.80 -6.94
CA GLN A 20 51.10 7.10 -6.87
C GLN A 20 51.48 6.63 -5.45
N THR A 21 50.87 7.20 -4.39
CA THR A 21 51.20 6.89 -3.00
C THR A 21 50.36 5.73 -2.45
N ALA A 22 50.94 4.91 -1.56
CA ALA A 22 50.25 3.76 -0.96
C ALA A 22 49.02 4.16 -0.13
N ALA A 23 49.13 5.21 0.69
CA ALA A 23 48.02 5.75 1.47
C ALA A 23 46.90 6.31 0.57
N GLY A 24 47.26 6.91 -0.56
CA GLY A 24 46.32 7.43 -1.53
C GLY A 24 45.45 6.32 -2.12
N ARG A 25 46.06 5.19 -2.54
CA ARG A 25 45.31 4.03 -3.06
C ARG A 25 44.29 3.48 -2.07
N LEU A 26 44.64 3.37 -0.78
CA LEU A 26 43.69 2.93 0.25
C LEU A 26 42.48 3.88 0.37
N LEU A 27 42.71 5.19 0.31
CA LEU A 27 41.64 6.18 0.33
C LEU A 27 40.75 6.08 -0.93
N THR A 28 41.32 5.82 -2.11
CA THR A 28 40.53 5.63 -3.34
C THR A 28 39.60 4.43 -3.26
N ILE A 29 40.06 3.31 -2.68
CA ILE A 29 39.27 2.11 -2.48
C ILE A 29 38.14 2.38 -1.48
N GLY A 30 38.45 3.02 -0.35
CA GLY A 30 37.44 3.41 0.64
C GLY A 30 36.38 4.34 0.06
N LEU A 31 36.79 5.28 -0.79
CA LEU A 31 35.89 6.23 -1.45
C LEU A 31 34.99 5.56 -2.49
N TYR A 32 35.52 4.58 -3.24
CA TYR A 32 34.73 3.77 -4.17
C TYR A 32 33.71 2.90 -3.44
N LEU A 33 34.10 2.27 -2.33
CA LEU A 33 33.19 1.52 -1.48
C LEU A 33 32.09 2.42 -0.89
N LEU A 34 32.45 3.62 -0.44
CA LEU A 34 31.48 4.60 0.06
C LEU A 34 30.48 5.02 -1.04
N SER A 35 30.94 5.28 -2.26
CA SER A 35 30.09 5.58 -3.41
C SER A 35 29.08 4.46 -3.67
N LEU A 36 29.54 3.21 -3.70
CA LEU A 36 28.68 2.05 -3.94
C LEU A 36 27.58 1.94 -2.88
N VAL A 37 27.91 2.11 -1.59
CA VAL A 37 26.93 2.08 -0.49
C VAL A 37 25.92 3.22 -0.59
N LEU A 38 26.36 4.43 -0.97
CA LEU A 38 25.46 5.59 -1.14
C LEU A 38 24.45 5.36 -2.27
N VAL A 39 24.90 4.88 -3.43
CA VAL A 39 24.02 4.56 -4.56
C VAL A 39 23.06 3.43 -4.17
N ALA A 40 23.58 2.36 -3.55
CA ALA A 40 22.75 1.24 -3.10
C ALA A 40 21.67 1.68 -2.10
N THR A 41 22.00 2.56 -1.15
CA THR A 41 21.04 3.08 -0.16
C THR A 41 19.99 3.96 -0.81
N TYR A 42 20.38 4.82 -1.76
CA TYR A 42 19.41 5.63 -2.51
C TYR A 42 18.45 4.77 -3.34
N THR A 43 18.98 3.77 -4.05
CA THR A 43 18.16 2.81 -4.80
C THR A 43 17.27 1.97 -3.88
N ALA A 44 17.75 1.57 -2.69
CA ALA A 44 16.97 0.82 -1.72
C ALA A 44 15.81 1.65 -1.16
N ASN A 45 16.03 2.92 -0.81
CA ASN A 45 14.96 3.80 -0.33
C ASN A 45 13.91 4.03 -1.42
N LEU A 46 14.35 4.30 -2.66
CA LEU A 46 13.45 4.45 -3.80
C LEU A 46 12.65 3.17 -4.09
N ALA A 47 13.30 2.00 -4.06
CA ALA A 47 12.65 0.71 -4.27
C ALA A 47 11.67 0.38 -3.13
N SER A 48 12.00 0.74 -1.90
CA SER A 48 11.11 0.62 -0.73
C SER A 48 9.84 1.45 -0.95
N ASP A 49 9.98 2.71 -1.35
CA ASP A 49 8.83 3.58 -1.61
C ASP A 49 7.95 3.05 -2.77
N LEU A 50 8.58 2.51 -3.82
CA LEU A 50 7.85 1.93 -4.95
C LEU A 50 7.09 0.65 -4.56
N THR A 51 7.69 -0.17 -3.68
CA THR A 51 7.06 -1.41 -3.20
C THR A 51 5.89 -1.12 -2.26
N ILE A 52 6.04 -0.13 -1.37
CA ILE A 52 4.95 0.33 -0.49
C ILE A 52 3.82 0.99 -1.30
N SER A 53 4.14 1.72 -2.36
CA SER A 53 3.12 2.41 -3.16
C SER A 53 2.21 1.45 -3.94
N LYS A 54 2.71 0.27 -4.35
CA LYS A 54 1.88 -0.75 -5.01
C LYS A 54 0.92 -1.48 -4.06
N SER A 55 1.13 -1.41 -2.74
CA SER A 55 0.30 -2.09 -1.74
C SER A 55 -0.67 -1.16 -1.01
N LYS A 56 -0.80 0.11 -1.45
CA LYS A 56 -1.86 0.97 -0.91
C LYS A 56 -3.18 0.48 -1.50
N ASP A 57 -3.88 -0.37 -0.77
CA ASP A 57 -5.30 -0.60 -1.01
C ASP A 57 -5.99 0.76 -1.17
N SER A 58 -6.88 0.86 -2.15
CA SER A 58 -7.63 2.08 -2.46
C SER A 58 -8.37 2.62 -1.21
N ILE A 59 -8.69 1.72 -0.27
CA ILE A 59 -9.40 1.97 0.97
C ILE A 59 -8.48 1.58 2.13
N SER A 60 -8.02 2.56 2.91
CA SER A 60 -7.10 2.28 4.03
C SER A 60 -7.83 1.84 5.32
N GLY A 61 -9.15 2.01 5.38
CA GLY A 61 -9.97 1.56 6.50
C GLY A 61 -11.35 2.21 6.55
N ILE A 62 -12.03 2.02 7.69
CA ILE A 62 -13.39 2.52 7.92
C ILE A 62 -13.47 4.05 7.93
N ASP A 63 -12.39 4.73 8.33
CA ASP A 63 -12.33 6.19 8.38
C ASP A 63 -12.42 6.84 6.99
N ASP A 64 -11.88 6.18 5.96
CA ASP A 64 -12.00 6.65 4.57
C ASP A 64 -13.46 6.61 4.10
N ILE A 65 -14.23 5.63 4.57
CA ILE A 65 -15.66 5.50 4.30
C ILE A 65 -16.44 6.58 5.05
N LYS A 66 -16.12 6.83 6.33
CA LYS A 66 -16.72 7.90 7.14
C LYS A 66 -16.44 9.30 6.56
N ASN A 67 -15.24 9.51 6.00
CA ASN A 67 -14.84 10.76 5.36
C ASN A 67 -15.44 10.95 3.94
N GLY A 68 -16.23 10.00 3.44
CA GLY A 68 -16.94 10.12 2.17
C GLY A 68 -16.05 9.94 0.93
N LYS A 69 -14.95 9.17 1.04
CA LYS A 69 -14.09 8.83 -0.11
C LYS A 69 -14.83 7.97 -1.15
N ILE A 70 -15.85 7.25 -0.71
CA ILE A 70 -16.72 6.40 -1.53
C ILE A 70 -18.17 6.87 -1.33
N SER A 71 -18.95 6.87 -2.42
CA SER A 71 -20.38 7.17 -2.34
C SER A 71 -21.11 6.06 -1.55
N PHE A 72 -21.94 6.43 -0.59
CA PHE A 72 -22.70 5.48 0.22
C PHE A 72 -23.54 4.51 -0.62
N SER A 73 -24.03 4.95 -1.79
CA SER A 73 -24.82 4.12 -2.72
C SER A 73 -24.02 2.96 -3.35
N CYS A 74 -22.69 3.03 -3.34
CA CYS A 74 -21.81 1.98 -3.86
C CYS A 74 -21.36 1.00 -2.77
N ILE A 75 -21.85 1.15 -1.53
CA ILE A 75 -21.51 0.29 -0.40
C ILE A 75 -22.57 -0.80 -0.28
N GLY A 76 -22.16 -2.07 -0.39
CA GLY A 76 -23.03 -3.22 -0.20
C GLY A 76 -23.08 -3.66 1.26
N ILE A 77 -24.28 -3.77 1.84
CA ILE A 77 -24.45 -4.25 3.22
C ILE A 77 -25.50 -5.35 3.25
N LEU A 78 -25.19 -6.41 4.00
CA LEU A 78 -26.13 -7.49 4.29
C LEU A 78 -27.23 -6.98 5.24
N VAL A 79 -28.46 -6.96 4.74
CA VAL A 79 -29.64 -6.55 5.52
C VAL A 79 -29.93 -7.59 6.60
N GLU A 80 -30.45 -7.14 7.75
CA GLU A 80 -30.75 -7.98 8.92
C GLU A 80 -29.51 -8.60 9.61
N SER A 81 -28.33 -8.05 9.34
CA SER A 81 -27.07 -8.46 9.98
C SER A 81 -26.59 -7.45 11.01
N SER A 82 -25.70 -7.90 11.92
CA SER A 82 -25.00 -7.03 12.87
C SER A 82 -24.22 -5.89 12.19
N VAL A 83 -23.81 -6.09 10.94
CA VAL A 83 -23.11 -5.10 10.14
C VAL A 83 -24.02 -3.93 9.76
N GLU A 84 -25.31 -4.19 9.52
CA GLU A 84 -26.30 -3.14 9.25
C GLU A 84 -26.44 -2.21 10.47
N ASP A 85 -26.61 -2.79 11.66
CA ASP A 85 -26.74 -2.03 12.91
C ASP A 85 -25.50 -1.17 13.19
N TYR A 86 -24.32 -1.72 12.95
CA TYR A 86 -23.06 -0.99 13.07
C TYR A 86 -22.98 0.18 12.07
N TYR A 87 -23.27 -0.08 10.80
CA TYR A 87 -23.22 0.95 9.75
C TYR A 87 -24.16 2.12 10.03
N LEU A 88 -25.39 1.82 10.45
CA LEU A 88 -26.38 2.84 10.79
C LEU A 88 -25.95 3.66 12.00
N ARG A 89 -25.33 3.04 13.01
CA ARG A 89 -24.85 3.74 14.21
C ARG A 89 -23.64 4.64 13.93
N GLU A 90 -22.63 4.10 13.26
CA GLU A 90 -21.28 4.68 13.23
C GLU A 90 -20.94 5.47 11.97
N ILE A 91 -21.59 5.16 10.84
CA ILE A 91 -21.21 5.74 9.54
C ILE A 91 -22.31 6.66 9.02
N SER A 92 -23.54 6.15 8.94
CA SER A 92 -24.63 6.87 8.26
C SER A 92 -25.51 7.70 9.19
N GLY A 93 -25.34 7.59 10.52
CA GLY A 93 -26.15 8.32 11.49
C GLY A 93 -27.65 7.99 11.42
N GLY A 94 -27.99 6.74 11.11
CA GLY A 94 -29.35 6.22 11.03
C GLY A 94 -30.00 6.26 9.65
N VAL A 95 -29.29 6.71 8.60
CA VAL A 95 -29.84 6.77 7.23
C VAL A 95 -29.53 5.49 6.45
N ARG A 96 -30.54 4.89 5.82
CA ARG A 96 -30.36 3.73 4.92
C ARG A 96 -29.99 4.20 3.50
N ASN A 97 -28.72 4.53 3.30
CA ASN A 97 -28.16 5.04 2.03
C ASN A 97 -27.19 4.05 1.35
N TYR A 98 -27.29 2.75 1.67
CA TYR A 98 -26.44 1.68 1.17
C TYR A 98 -27.19 0.78 0.17
N TYR A 99 -26.45 -0.06 -0.57
CA TYR A 99 -27.00 -1.09 -1.45
C TYR A 99 -27.37 -2.36 -0.64
N PRO A 100 -28.66 -2.69 -0.52
CA PRO A 100 -29.11 -3.80 0.33
C PRO A 100 -28.84 -5.16 -0.33
N LEU A 101 -28.18 -6.05 0.40
CA LEU A 101 -27.87 -7.43 -0.03
C LEU A 101 -28.55 -8.43 0.90
N LYS A 102 -29.08 -9.52 0.36
CA LYS A 102 -29.76 -10.55 1.17
C LYS A 102 -28.90 -11.77 1.45
N THR A 103 -27.92 -12.05 0.59
CA THR A 103 -27.12 -13.28 0.67
C THR A 103 -25.66 -12.99 0.41
N GLN A 104 -24.77 -13.73 1.07
CA GLN A 104 -23.33 -13.55 0.92
C GLN A 104 -22.82 -13.86 -0.51
N ASN A 105 -23.45 -14.79 -1.23
CA ASN A 105 -23.14 -15.04 -2.64
C ASN A 105 -23.49 -13.84 -3.53
N GLU A 106 -24.61 -13.17 -3.25
CA GLU A 106 -25.04 -11.96 -3.97
C GLU A 106 -24.07 -10.80 -3.71
N LEU A 107 -23.56 -10.69 -2.48
CA LEU A 107 -22.49 -9.74 -2.12
C LEU A 107 -21.25 -9.93 -2.98
N PHE A 108 -20.69 -11.15 -3.05
CA PHE A 108 -19.49 -11.40 -3.86
C PHE A 108 -19.75 -11.20 -5.37
N ASN A 109 -20.90 -11.63 -5.87
CA ASN A 109 -21.26 -11.38 -7.28
C ASN A 109 -21.41 -9.89 -7.59
N SER A 110 -21.91 -9.10 -6.64
CA SER A 110 -22.09 -7.65 -6.82
C SER A 110 -20.74 -6.92 -6.82
N LEU A 111 -19.78 -7.36 -6.01
CA LEU A 111 -18.39 -6.88 -6.04
C LEU A 111 -17.72 -7.24 -7.37
N LEU A 112 -17.87 -8.49 -7.84
CA LEU A 112 -17.27 -8.95 -9.11
C LEU A 112 -17.84 -8.22 -10.33
N ASN A 113 -19.12 -7.86 -10.29
CA ASN A 113 -19.79 -7.12 -11.36
C ASN A 113 -19.53 -5.59 -11.30
N ASN A 114 -18.72 -5.10 -10.36
CA ASN A 114 -18.50 -3.66 -10.10
C ASN A 114 -19.80 -2.88 -9.86
N LEU A 115 -20.82 -3.52 -9.28
CA LEU A 115 -22.06 -2.85 -8.87
C LEU A 115 -21.87 -2.12 -7.54
N ILE A 116 -20.99 -2.65 -6.70
CA ILE A 116 -20.58 -2.09 -5.42
C ILE A 116 -19.05 -2.02 -5.37
N ASP A 117 -18.53 -0.96 -4.78
CA ASP A 117 -17.08 -0.70 -4.68
C ASP A 117 -16.50 -1.28 -3.38
N ALA A 118 -17.33 -1.40 -2.33
CA ALA A 118 -16.91 -1.91 -1.04
C ALA A 118 -18.08 -2.58 -0.30
N SER A 119 -17.75 -3.52 0.59
CA SER A 119 -18.71 -4.15 1.50
C SER A 119 -18.05 -4.43 2.84
N ILE A 120 -18.84 -4.41 3.91
CA ILE A 120 -18.38 -4.70 5.28
C ILE A 120 -18.90 -6.09 5.66
N SER A 121 -18.04 -6.94 6.20
CA SER A 121 -18.38 -8.27 6.71
C SER A 121 -17.31 -8.74 7.69
N ASP A 122 -17.52 -9.89 8.33
CA ASP A 122 -16.60 -10.47 9.30
C ASP A 122 -15.26 -10.86 8.64
N ILE A 123 -14.15 -10.56 9.32
CA ILE A 123 -12.79 -10.81 8.84
C ILE A 123 -12.58 -12.27 8.45
N SER A 124 -12.98 -13.21 9.32
CA SER A 124 -12.78 -14.65 9.09
C SER A 124 -13.48 -15.14 7.82
N ALA A 125 -14.64 -14.58 7.49
CA ALA A 125 -15.35 -14.90 6.25
C ALA A 125 -14.63 -14.29 5.04
N ILE A 126 -14.30 -13.00 5.08
CA ILE A 126 -13.66 -12.31 3.94
C ILE A 126 -12.28 -12.92 3.64
N GLU A 127 -11.48 -13.21 4.64
CA GLU A 127 -10.15 -13.83 4.46
C GLU A 127 -10.24 -15.20 3.79
N TYR A 128 -11.23 -16.00 4.17
CA TYR A 128 -11.44 -17.30 3.54
C TYR A 128 -11.79 -17.15 2.06
N TYR A 129 -12.75 -16.27 1.73
CA TYR A 129 -13.20 -16.10 0.35
C TYR A 129 -12.17 -15.40 -0.53
N SER A 130 -11.45 -14.40 -0.03
CA SER A 130 -10.41 -13.68 -0.79
C SER A 130 -9.21 -14.59 -1.10
N ASN A 131 -8.77 -15.41 -0.14
CA ASN A 131 -7.60 -16.28 -0.33
C ASN A 131 -7.90 -17.58 -1.09
N ASN A 132 -9.08 -18.19 -0.89
CA ASN A 132 -9.37 -19.51 -1.45
C ASN A 132 -10.30 -19.51 -2.67
N VAL A 133 -11.17 -18.49 -2.82
CA VAL A 133 -12.25 -18.52 -3.83
C VAL A 133 -12.09 -17.41 -4.87
N TYR A 134 -11.86 -16.18 -4.44
CA TYR A 134 -11.87 -14.99 -5.30
C TYR A 134 -10.58 -14.18 -5.17
N CYS A 135 -9.53 -14.57 -5.92
CA CYS A 135 -8.25 -13.86 -5.93
C CYS A 135 -8.30 -12.46 -6.59
N ASN A 136 -9.43 -12.10 -7.22
CA ASN A 136 -9.64 -10.78 -7.80
C ASN A 136 -10.16 -9.75 -6.78
N LEU A 137 -10.52 -10.21 -5.58
CA LEU A 137 -11.00 -9.36 -4.49
C LEU A 137 -9.90 -9.26 -3.43
N THR A 138 -9.60 -8.04 -3.00
CA THR A 138 -8.67 -7.78 -1.90
C THR A 138 -9.44 -7.36 -0.65
N PHE A 139 -9.00 -7.84 0.50
CA PHE A 139 -9.44 -7.32 1.79
C PHE A 139 -8.70 -6.01 2.05
N ALA A 140 -9.43 -4.96 2.41
CA ALA A 140 -8.89 -3.62 2.61
C ALA A 140 -9.29 -3.06 3.98
N GLY A 141 -8.32 -2.60 4.76
CA GLY A 141 -8.54 -1.97 6.06
C GLY A 141 -7.87 -2.69 7.24
N LYS A 142 -8.08 -2.13 8.44
CA LYS A 142 -7.64 -2.70 9.72
C LYS A 142 -8.85 -3.20 10.50
N ASP A 143 -8.64 -4.17 11.36
CA ASP A 143 -9.67 -4.67 12.28
C ASP A 143 -10.21 -3.53 13.14
N PHE A 144 -11.53 -3.42 13.19
CA PHE A 144 -12.23 -2.50 14.06
C PHE A 144 -13.20 -3.30 14.93
N ALA A 145 -13.22 -2.98 16.22
CA ALA A 145 -14.19 -3.57 17.12
C ALA A 145 -15.57 -2.92 16.89
N PRO A 146 -16.66 -3.70 16.92
CA PRO A 146 -18.03 -3.20 16.85
C PRO A 146 -18.44 -2.41 18.11
#